data_AF-A0A7K2NRN4-F1
#
_entry.id   AF-A0A7K2NRN4-F1
#
_cell.length_a   1.000
_cell.length_b   1.000
_cell.length_c   1.000
_cell.angle_alpha   90.00
_cell.angle_beta   90.00
_cell.angle_gamma   90.00
#
_symmetry.space_group_name_H-M   'P 1'
#
loop_
_entity.id
_entity.type
_entity.pdbx_description
1 polymer ?
#
loop_
_entity_poly.entity_id
_entity_poly.type
_entity_poly.pdbx_seq_one_letter_code
_entity_poly.pdbx_strand_id
1 'polypeptide(L)' 'MDSLAQAVLAGADADVLEREPVPDRYTAAHLRVEDVGVFDGVEDKDVRRTLHVGDVPMPELAPD' A
#
# COMPACT_ATOMS: atom_id res chain seq x y z
N MET A 1 0.04 -11.02 -6.37
CA MET A 1 1.30 -10.34 -6.72
C MET A 1 1.25 -10.09 -8.21
N ASP A 2 1.22 -8.83 -8.60
CA ASP A 2 1.14 -8.36 -9.99
C ASP A 2 2.46 -8.57 -10.75
N SER A 3 2.41 -8.42 -12.07
CA SER A 3 3.55 -8.70 -12.96
C SER A 3 4.70 -7.72 -12.77
N LEU A 4 4.42 -6.45 -12.48
CA LEU A 4 5.44 -5.45 -12.15
C LEU A 4 6.22 -5.86 -10.89
N ALA A 5 5.54 -6.25 -9.81
CA ALA A 5 6.20 -6.73 -8.60
C ALA A 5 7.05 -7.99 -8.86
N GLN A 6 6.58 -8.92 -9.71
CA GLN A 6 7.35 -10.10 -10.10
C GLN A 6 8.61 -9.74 -10.87
N ALA A 7 8.53 -8.81 -11.83
CA ALA A 7 9.67 -8.34 -12.61
C ALA A 7 10.73 -7.66 -11.73
N VAL A 8 10.29 -6.84 -10.76
CA VAL A 8 11.19 -6.22 -9.77
C VAL A 8 11.92 -7.30 -8.95
N LEU A 9 11.20 -8.29 -8.43
CA LEU A 9 11.79 -9.38 -7.62
C LEU A 9 12.76 -10.26 -8.43
N ALA A 10 12.54 -10.38 -9.74
CA ALA A 10 13.44 -11.10 -10.65
C ALA A 10 14.68 -10.28 -11.03
N GLY A 11 14.76 -9.00 -10.65
CA GLY A 11 15.86 -8.11 -11.03
C GLY A 11 15.85 -7.76 -12.51
N ALA A 12 14.67 -7.58 -13.10
CA ALA A 12 14.54 -7.23 -14.51
C ALA A 12 15.16 -5.85 -14.82
N ASP A 13 15.64 -5.69 -16.06
CA ASP A 13 16.21 -4.43 -16.55
C ASP A 13 15.13 -3.34 -16.71
N ALA A 14 15.57 -2.07 -16.77
CA ALA A 14 14.69 -0.90 -16.84
C ALA A 14 13.64 -0.99 -17.97
N ASP A 15 14.06 -1.35 -19.18
CA ASP A 15 13.16 -1.47 -20.36
C ASP A 15 12.04 -2.50 -20.16
N VAL A 16 12.26 -3.51 -19.31
CA VAL A 16 11.26 -4.52 -18.97
C VAL A 16 10.30 -3.95 -17.93
N LEU A 17 10.84 -3.34 -16.87
CA LEU A 17 10.03 -2.73 -15.81
C LEU A 17 9.09 -1.64 -16.35
N GLU A 18 9.55 -0.80 -17.27
CA GLU A 18 8.73 0.26 -17.89
C GLU A 18 7.56 -0.26 -18.72
N ARG A 19 7.61 -1.51 -19.18
CA ARG A 19 6.53 -2.12 -19.98
C ARG A 19 5.48 -2.82 -19.15
N GLU A 20 5.80 -3.12 -17.89
CA GLU A 20 4.85 -3.75 -16.99
C GLU A 20 3.74 -2.76 -16.60
N PRO A 21 2.47 -3.19 -16.60
CA PRO A 21 1.38 -2.32 -16.18
C PRO A 21 1.51 -1.98 -14.69
N VAL A 22 1.34 -0.70 -14.36
CA VAL A 22 1.18 -0.27 -12.96
C VAL A 22 -0.16 -0.84 -12.46
N PRO A 23 -0.20 -1.52 -11.30
CA PRO A 23 -1.43 -2.11 -10.80
C PRO A 23 -2.40 -1.03 -10.28
N ASP A 24 -3.69 -1.21 -10.51
CA ASP A 24 -4.74 -0.28 -10.01
C ASP A 24 -4.85 -0.25 -8.48
N ARG A 25 -4.36 -1.31 -7.82
CA ARG A 25 -4.37 -1.47 -6.36
C ARG A 25 -3.11 -2.17 -5.90
N TYR A 26 -2.66 -1.85 -4.70
CA TYR A 26 -1.53 -2.52 -4.06
C TYR A 26 -1.82 -2.77 -2.58
N THR A 27 -1.20 -3.82 -2.03
CA THR A 27 -1.33 -4.13 -0.61
C THR A 27 -0.50 -3.15 0.22
N ALA A 28 -1.14 -2.50 1.20
CA ALA A 28 -0.50 -1.57 2.12
C ALA A 28 -0.99 -1.76 3.55
N ALA A 29 -0.09 -1.49 4.50
CA ALA A 29 -0.51 -1.17 5.87
C ALA A 29 -1.06 0.26 5.87
N HIS A 30 -2.31 0.44 6.29
CA HIS A 30 -3.00 1.72 6.27
C HIS A 30 -3.90 1.90 7.51
N LEU A 31 -4.23 3.16 7.79
CA LEU A 31 -5.26 3.54 8.75
C LEU A 31 -6.53 3.93 7.99
N ARG A 32 -7.64 4.01 8.72
CA ARG A 32 -8.93 4.38 8.15
C ARG A 32 -9.52 5.56 8.91
N VAL A 33 -10.24 6.42 8.19
CA VAL A 33 -10.83 7.63 8.79
C VAL A 33 -11.93 7.28 9.78
N GLU A 34 -12.62 6.16 9.58
CA GLU A 34 -13.62 5.63 10.51
C GLU A 34 -13.05 5.21 11.87
N ASP A 35 -11.74 4.96 11.99
CA ASP A 35 -11.10 4.58 13.25
C ASP A 35 -10.69 5.79 14.10
N VAL A 36 -10.94 7.02 13.62
CA VAL A 36 -10.68 8.23 14.39
C VAL A 36 -11.48 8.19 15.69
N GLY A 37 -10.79 8.40 16.82
CA GLY A 37 -11.38 8.39 18.16
C GLY A 37 -11.49 7.01 18.82
N VAL A 38 -11.10 5.91 18.16
CA VAL A 38 -11.20 4.55 18.73
C VAL A 38 -10.36 4.33 20.00
N PHE A 39 -9.43 5.26 20.27
CA PHE A 39 -8.56 5.25 21.45
C PHE A 39 -8.85 6.38 22.44
N ASP A 40 -10.00 7.05 22.33
CA ASP A 40 -10.37 8.10 23.29
C ASP A 40 -10.57 7.48 24.68
N GLY A 41 -9.89 8.06 25.67
CA GLY A 41 -9.87 7.52 27.04
C GLY A 41 -9.09 6.22 27.23
N VAL A 42 -8.38 5.74 26.20
CA VAL A 42 -7.51 4.55 26.28
C VAL A 42 -6.07 4.98 26.58
N GLU A 43 -5.52 4.48 27.69
CA GLU A 43 -4.14 4.75 28.12
C GLU A 43 -3.12 4.00 27.25
N ASP A 44 -3.32 2.68 27.06
CA ASP A 44 -2.48 1.85 26.19
C ASP A 44 -3.11 1.67 24.81
N LYS A 45 -2.69 2.51 23.87
CA LYS A 45 -3.22 2.54 22.50
C LYS A 45 -2.60 1.45 21.65
N ASP A 46 -3.16 0.25 21.76
CA ASP A 46 -2.72 -0.90 20.96
C ASP A 46 -2.95 -0.70 19.45
N VAL A 47 -1.88 -0.36 18.73
CA VAL A 47 -1.87 -0.11 17.27
C VAL A 47 -2.43 -1.27 16.45
N ARG A 48 -2.38 -2.51 16.95
CA ARG A 48 -2.91 -3.70 16.26
C ARG A 48 -4.42 -3.64 16.07
N ARG A 49 -5.11 -2.75 16.81
CA ARG A 49 -6.55 -2.51 16.66
C ARG A 49 -6.91 -1.59 15.49
N THR A 50 -5.94 -0.89 14.90
CA THR A 50 -6.18 0.14 13.87
C THR A 50 -5.29 0.02 12.64
N LEU A 51 -4.17 -0.69 12.72
CA LEU A 51 -3.38 -1.02 11.54
C LEU A 51 -4.09 -2.10 10.73
N HIS A 52 -4.54 -1.72 9.54
CA HIS A 52 -5.12 -2.64 8.56
C HIS A 52 -4.10 -2.97 7.50
N VAL A 53 -4.04 -4.23 7.07
CA VAL A 53 -3.26 -4.64 5.90
C VAL A 53 -4.24 -5.11 4.84
N GLY A 54 -4.20 -4.47 3.67
CA GLY A 54 -5.10 -4.81 2.56
C GLY A 54 -4.86 -3.92 1.34
N ASP A 55 -5.67 -4.14 0.31
CA ASP A 55 -5.49 -3.44 -0.96
C ASP A 55 -6.03 -2.02 -0.92
N VAL A 56 -5.21 -1.06 -1.33
CA VAL A 56 -5.55 0.37 -1.49
C VAL A 56 -5.38 0.78 -2.96
N PRO A 57 -6.13 1.79 -3.45
CA PRO A 57 -6.00 2.25 -4.83
C PRO A 57 -4.61 2.85 -5.08
N MET A 58 -4.07 2.61 -6.27
CA MET A 58 -2.86 3.27 -6.75
C MET A 58 -3.16 4.75 -7.02
N PRO A 59 -2.39 5.69 -6.44
CA PRO A 59 -2.53 7.10 -6.77
C PRO A 59 -2.00 7.40 -8.17
N GLU A 60 -2.41 8.53 -8.73
CA GLU A 60 -1.75 9.11 -9.89
C GLU A 60 -0.38 9.64 -9.49
N LEU A 61 0.65 9.31 -10.27
CA LEU A 61 2.00 9.79 -10.05
C LEU A 61 2.10 11.27 -10.43
N ALA A 62 2.61 12.09 -9.51
CA ALA A 62 2.87 13.49 -9.79
C ALA A 62 4.07 13.66 -10.75
N PRO A 63 4.26 14.85 -11.37
CA PRO A 63 5.37 15.08 -12.30
C PRO A 63 6.77 15.16 -11.67
N ASP A 64 6.86 15.35 -10.36
CA ASP A 64 8.08 15.51 -9.55
C ASP A 64 8.47 14.24 -8.76
#